data_AF-A0A1I3D6S3-F1
#
_entry.id   AF-A0A1I3D6S3-F1
#
_cell.length_a   1.000
_cell.length_b   1.000
_cell.length_c   1.000
_cell.angle_alpha   90.00
_cell.angle_beta   90.00
_cell.angle_gamma   90.00
#
_symmetry.space_group_name_H-M   'P 1'
#
loop_
_entity.id
_entity.type
_entity.pdbx_description
1 polymer ?
#
loop_
_entity_poly.entity_id
_entity_poly.type
_entity_poly.pdbx_seq_one_letter_code
_entity_poly.pdbx_strand_id
1 'polypeptide(L)'
;MDKNVALALDDISLIKTVIERTQQDFSKIAPFFIGVGMINGIAAIVEQLMYFCRNTIGYGSSLVRIFGVGYYLIKIIGYIILFLYFSRKLKITNNEISNGMLKIWGIFLIGSYVFIILYMNLIPMGNNDQIVTLWRCKELLEILPIIFALFMTGILTQRKLITICAACYSVLYLILFMSMKEMPFGTIGGKGTLISVSSFSIRVVMIFGMVALGLFFRIGAKNHGNKYNTRSFSNEA
;
A
#
# COMPACT_ATOMS: atom_id res chain seq x y z
N MET A 1 12.32 -1.16 50.53
CA MET A 1 11.78 -1.93 49.40
C MET A 1 12.76 -3.06 49.15
N ASP A 2 12.34 -4.30 49.37
CA ASP A 2 13.26 -5.45 49.33
C ASP A 2 13.91 -5.60 47.96
N LYS A 3 15.22 -5.81 47.95
CA LYS A 3 16.07 -5.96 46.75
C LYS A 3 15.49 -6.97 45.75
N ASN A 4 14.81 -7.99 46.26
CA ASN A 4 14.15 -9.05 45.48
C ASN A 4 12.91 -8.55 44.72
N VAL A 5 12.18 -7.58 45.28
CA VAL A 5 11.01 -6.96 44.62
C VAL A 5 11.46 -6.05 43.48
N ALA A 6 12.57 -5.33 43.64
CA ALA A 6 13.15 -4.50 42.60
C ALA A 6 13.68 -5.32 41.41
N LEU A 7 14.36 -6.45 41.68
CA LEU A 7 14.83 -7.38 40.65
C LEU A 7 13.67 -8.04 39.89
N ALA A 8 12.63 -8.49 40.60
CA ALA A 8 11.46 -9.07 39.95
C ALA A 8 10.71 -8.07 39.06
N LEU A 9 10.63 -6.79 39.46
CA LEU A 9 10.07 -5.72 38.64
C LEU A 9 10.91 -5.45 37.39
N ASP A 10 12.23 -5.49 37.52
CA ASP A 10 13.16 -5.32 36.40
C ASP A 10 13.03 -6.47 35.40
N ASP A 11 13.00 -7.72 35.89
CA ASP A 11 12.79 -8.92 35.06
C ASP A 11 11.43 -8.91 34.35
N ILE A 12 10.35 -8.52 35.03
CA ILE A 12 9.03 -8.37 34.41
C ILE A 12 9.06 -7.30 33.32
N SER A 13 9.76 -6.18 33.55
CA SER A 13 9.91 -5.11 32.56
C SER A 13 10.73 -5.56 31.35
N LEU A 14 11.76 -6.39 31.57
CA LEU A 14 12.63 -6.92 30.55
C LEU A 14 11.90 -7.98 29.72
N ILE A 15 11.18 -8.90 30.35
CA ILE A 15 10.32 -9.88 29.68
C ILE A 15 9.25 -9.17 28.85
N LYS A 16 8.59 -8.14 29.39
CA LYS A 16 7.61 -7.35 28.65
C LYS A 16 8.23 -6.67 27.43
N THR A 17 9.42 -6.08 27.60
CA THR A 17 10.17 -5.43 26.52
C THR A 17 10.59 -6.44 25.45
N VAL A 18 11.01 -7.64 25.84
CA VAL A 18 11.37 -8.72 24.92
C VAL A 18 10.14 -9.22 24.18
N ILE A 19 9.03 -9.50 24.86
CA ILE A 19 7.77 -9.93 24.24
C ILE A 19 7.26 -8.88 23.24
N GLU A 20 7.20 -7.61 23.63
CA GLU A 20 6.79 -6.50 22.76
C GLU A 20 7.70 -6.39 21.52
N ARG A 21 9.03 -6.49 21.69
CA ARG A 21 9.97 -6.46 20.56
C ARG A 21 9.87 -7.67 19.63
N THR A 22 9.60 -8.85 20.19
CA THR A 22 9.54 -10.10 19.41
C THR A 22 8.22 -10.19 18.64
N GLN A 23 7.14 -9.62 19.20
CA GLN A 23 5.86 -9.44 18.53
C GLN A 23 5.89 -8.35 17.43
N GLN A 24 6.69 -7.29 17.58
CA GLN A 24 6.78 -6.19 16.61
C GLN A 24 7.74 -6.44 15.42
N ASP A 25 8.08 -7.69 15.09
CA ASP A 25 8.92 -8.00 13.93
C ASP A 25 8.16 -7.83 12.60
N PHE A 26 7.94 -6.58 12.20
CA PHE A 26 7.32 -6.17 10.93
C PHE A 26 8.28 -6.32 9.74
N SER A 27 9.53 -6.75 9.96
CA SER A 27 10.51 -6.89 8.88
C SER A 27 10.12 -7.94 7.85
N LYS A 28 9.41 -8.99 8.28
CA LYS A 28 9.04 -10.12 7.43
C LYS A 28 7.98 -9.75 6.40
N ILE A 29 7.19 -8.73 6.70
CA ILE A 29 6.17 -8.17 5.81
C ILE A 29 6.67 -6.94 5.04
N ALA A 30 7.83 -6.36 5.38
CA ALA A 30 8.46 -5.30 4.58
C ALA A 30 8.53 -5.62 3.06
N PRO A 31 8.93 -6.82 2.62
CA PRO A 31 9.02 -7.13 1.19
C PRO A 31 7.65 -7.19 0.51
N PHE A 32 6.57 -7.43 1.26
CA PHE A 32 5.20 -7.36 0.72
C PHE A 32 4.89 -5.93 0.25
N PHE A 33 5.15 -4.93 1.10
CA PHE A 33 4.92 -3.52 0.78
C PHE A 33 5.76 -3.03 -0.40
N ILE A 34 7.05 -3.39 -0.42
CA ILE A 34 7.92 -3.07 -1.55
C ILE A 34 7.36 -3.68 -2.84
N GLY A 35 6.90 -4.93 -2.78
CA GLY A 35 6.27 -5.61 -3.90
C GLY A 35 4.99 -4.94 -4.40
N VAL A 36 4.13 -4.43 -3.50
CA VAL A 36 2.96 -3.61 -3.88
C VAL A 36 3.40 -2.37 -4.65
N GLY A 37 4.46 -1.69 -4.21
CA GLY A 37 5.02 -0.55 -4.92
C GLY A 37 5.55 -0.90 -6.32
N MET A 38 6.22 -2.05 -6.46
CA MET A 38 6.68 -2.53 -7.76
C MET A 38 5.53 -2.82 -8.73
N ILE A 39 4.46 -3.48 -8.26
CA ILE A 39 3.26 -3.75 -9.09
C ILE A 39 2.67 -2.43 -9.59
N ASN A 40 2.53 -1.43 -8.72
CA ASN A 40 2.01 -0.11 -9.11
C ASN A 40 2.94 0.61 -10.08
N GLY A 41 4.26 0.45 -9.94
CA GLY A 41 5.24 0.98 -10.88
C GLY A 41 5.08 0.37 -12.27
N ILE A 42 4.96 -0.96 -12.37
CA ILE A 42 4.74 -1.67 -13.63
C ILE A 42 3.40 -1.25 -14.26
N ALA A 43 2.33 -1.17 -13.45
CA ALA A 43 1.03 -0.73 -13.93
C ALA A 43 1.06 0.71 -14.47
N ALA A 44 1.79 1.61 -13.80
CA ALA A 44 1.95 2.99 -14.25
C ALA A 44 2.70 3.08 -15.60
N ILE A 45 3.68 2.20 -15.86
CA ILE A 45 4.35 2.12 -17.17
C ILE A 45 3.35 1.67 -18.25
N VAL A 46 2.53 0.65 -17.97
CA VAL A 46 1.51 0.17 -18.91
C VAL A 46 0.47 1.25 -19.22
N GLU A 47 0.06 2.00 -18.22
CA GLU A 47 -0.85 3.13 -18.37
C GLU A 47 -0.24 4.28 -19.18
N GLN A 48 1.06 4.55 -18.98
CA GLN A 48 1.79 5.52 -19.80
C GLN A 48 1.85 5.09 -21.27
N LEU A 49 2.05 3.79 -21.54
CA LEU A 49 2.00 3.24 -22.90
C LEU A 49 0.58 3.36 -23.50
N MET A 50 -0.47 3.14 -22.71
CA MET A 50 -1.85 3.37 -23.14
C MET A 50 -2.06 4.82 -23.61
N TYR A 51 -1.61 5.80 -22.82
CA TYR A 51 -1.73 7.22 -23.19
C TYR A 51 -0.89 7.58 -24.41
N PHE A 52 0.32 7.02 -24.53
CA PHE A 52 1.15 7.18 -25.73
C PHE A 52 0.43 6.66 -26.99
N CYS A 53 -0.12 5.45 -26.95
CA CYS A 53 -0.88 4.89 -28.07
C CYS A 53 -2.14 5.71 -28.40
N ARG A 54 -2.82 6.24 -27.38
CA ARG A 54 -3.99 7.12 -27.57
C ARG A 54 -3.63 8.41 -28.29
N ASN A 55 -2.48 9.00 -27.99
CA ASN A 55 -2.03 10.27 -28.57
C ASN A 55 -1.43 10.10 -29.98
N THR A 56 -0.89 8.93 -30.30
CA THR A 56 -0.23 8.66 -31.60
C THR A 56 -1.13 7.95 -32.61
N ILE A 57 -1.93 6.98 -32.19
CA ILE A 57 -2.73 6.09 -33.07
C ILE A 57 -4.23 6.41 -32.96
N GLY A 58 -4.64 7.14 -31.92
CA GLY A 58 -6.02 7.55 -31.71
C GLY A 58 -6.83 6.64 -30.76
N TYR A 59 -8.00 7.15 -30.38
CA TYR A 59 -8.84 6.63 -29.30
C TYR A 59 -9.50 5.28 -29.61
N GLY A 60 -9.77 4.99 -30.88
CA GLY A 60 -10.46 3.78 -31.33
C GLY A 60 -9.56 2.57 -31.51
N SER A 61 -8.25 2.69 -31.26
CA SER A 61 -7.34 1.57 -31.51
C SER A 61 -7.51 0.44 -30.48
N SER A 62 -7.47 -0.81 -30.94
CA SER A 62 -7.52 -1.99 -30.08
C SER A 62 -6.41 -2.00 -29.02
N LEU A 63 -5.27 -1.37 -29.31
CA LEU A 63 -4.14 -1.24 -28.39
C LEU A 63 -4.49 -0.42 -27.15
N VAL A 64 -5.22 0.69 -27.28
CA VAL A 64 -5.68 1.50 -26.14
C VAL A 64 -6.58 0.66 -25.22
N ARG A 65 -7.44 -0.19 -25.80
CA ARG A 65 -8.31 -1.08 -25.03
C ARG A 65 -7.52 -2.18 -24.32
N ILE A 66 -6.54 -2.78 -25.00
CA ILE A 66 -5.68 -3.83 -24.43
C ILE A 66 -4.87 -3.28 -23.26
N PHE A 67 -4.20 -2.13 -23.41
CA PHE A 67 -3.42 -1.54 -22.32
C PHE A 67 -4.30 -1.04 -21.17
N GLY A 68 -5.49 -0.50 -21.47
CA GLY A 68 -6.46 -0.08 -20.46
C GLY A 68 -6.96 -1.25 -19.60
N VAL A 69 -7.32 -2.37 -20.22
CA VAL A 69 -7.69 -3.59 -19.47
C VAL A 69 -6.47 -4.20 -18.77
N GLY A 70 -5.31 -4.20 -19.43
CA GLY A 70 -4.05 -4.69 -18.91
C GLY A 70 -3.63 -4.01 -17.61
N TYR A 71 -3.85 -2.69 -17.49
CA TYR A 71 -3.60 -1.94 -16.26
C TYR A 71 -4.32 -2.54 -15.04
N TYR A 72 -5.62 -2.81 -15.15
CA TYR A 72 -6.40 -3.38 -14.04
C TYR A 72 -6.03 -4.83 -13.77
N LEU A 73 -5.78 -5.62 -14.83
CA LEU A 73 -5.39 -7.02 -14.71
C LEU A 73 -4.03 -7.19 -14.00
N ILE A 74 -3.02 -6.38 -14.37
CA ILE A 74 -1.70 -6.43 -13.73
C ILE A 74 -1.81 -6.16 -12.24
N LYS A 75 -2.62 -5.18 -11.83
CA LYS A 75 -2.80 -4.86 -10.41
C LYS A 75 -3.52 -5.97 -9.66
N ILE A 76 -4.68 -6.44 -10.15
CA ILE A 76 -5.45 -7.46 -9.42
C ILE A 76 -4.70 -8.80 -9.36
N ILE A 77 -4.14 -9.26 -10.48
CA ILE A 77 -3.36 -10.50 -10.53
C ILE A 77 -2.10 -10.36 -9.69
N GLY A 78 -1.41 -9.23 -9.81
CA GLY A 78 -0.22 -8.92 -9.01
C GLY A 78 -0.52 -9.00 -7.51
N TYR A 79 -1.59 -8.35 -7.04
CA TYR A 79 -1.98 -8.37 -5.63
C TYR A 79 -2.36 -9.78 -5.14
N ILE A 80 -3.08 -10.56 -5.95
CA ILE A 80 -3.42 -11.95 -5.61
C ILE A 80 -2.16 -12.81 -5.47
N ILE A 81 -1.25 -12.76 -6.44
CA ILE A 81 0.00 -13.52 -6.41
C ILE A 81 0.82 -13.14 -5.16
N LEU A 82 0.93 -11.84 -4.91
CA LEU A 82 1.71 -11.33 -3.79
C LEU A 82 1.09 -11.73 -2.45
N PHE A 83 -0.23 -11.63 -2.32
CA PHE A 83 -0.96 -12.08 -1.14
C PHE A 83 -0.78 -13.58 -0.87
N LEU A 84 -0.90 -14.43 -1.89
CA LEU A 84 -0.74 -15.89 -1.74
C LEU A 84 0.69 -16.27 -1.39
N TYR A 85 1.68 -15.64 -2.02
CA TYR A 85 3.10 -15.88 -1.76
C TYR A 85 3.46 -15.54 -0.31
N PHE A 86 3.11 -14.34 0.17
CA PHE A 86 3.41 -13.93 1.54
C PHE A 86 2.55 -14.66 2.58
N SER A 87 1.31 -15.05 2.25
CA SER A 87 0.47 -15.86 3.15
C SER A 87 1.12 -17.20 3.46
N ARG A 88 1.69 -17.87 2.45
CA ARG A 88 2.42 -19.14 2.64
C ARG A 88 3.68 -18.91 3.47
N LYS A 89 4.46 -17.88 3.13
CA LYS A 89 5.73 -17.57 3.81
C LYS A 89 5.54 -17.21 5.29
N LEU A 90 4.53 -16.40 5.62
CA LEU A 90 4.29 -15.96 7.00
C LEU A 90 3.69 -17.06 7.88
N LYS A 91 2.91 -18.00 7.32
CA LYS A 91 2.45 -19.19 8.05
C LYS A 91 3.62 -20.04 8.55
N ILE A 92 4.67 -20.20 7.75
CA ILE A 92 5.87 -20.98 8.15
C ILE A 92 6.63 -20.30 9.29
N THR A 93 6.59 -18.96 9.37
CA THR A 93 7.41 -18.21 10.33
C THR A 93 6.67 -17.86 11.63
N ASN A 94 5.43 -18.36 11.79
CA ASN A 94 4.53 -18.15 12.93
C ASN A 94 4.45 -16.70 13.46
N ASN A 95 4.47 -15.71 12.55
CA ASN A 95 4.38 -14.29 12.90
C ASN A 95 2.94 -13.80 12.73
N GLU A 96 2.17 -13.84 13.82
CA GLU A 96 0.73 -13.51 13.83
C GLU A 96 0.46 -12.06 13.45
N ILE A 97 1.28 -11.12 13.92
CA ILE A 97 1.10 -9.69 13.67
C ILE A 97 1.34 -9.33 12.20
N SER A 98 2.43 -9.85 11.60
CA SER A 98 2.67 -9.70 10.17
C SER A 98 1.56 -10.37 9.35
N ASN A 99 1.05 -11.53 9.78
CA ASN A 99 -0.06 -12.19 9.10
C ASN A 99 -1.36 -11.37 9.19
N GLY A 100 -1.66 -10.78 10.35
CA GLY A 100 -2.79 -9.87 10.53
C GLY A 100 -2.71 -8.67 9.58
N MET A 101 -1.54 -8.02 9.50
CA MET A 101 -1.33 -6.90 8.59
C MET A 101 -1.40 -7.33 7.11
N LEU A 102 -0.90 -8.51 6.76
CA LEU A 102 -1.05 -9.07 5.40
C LEU A 102 -2.52 -9.23 5.03
N LYS A 103 -3.35 -9.76 5.93
CA LYS A 103 -4.79 -9.96 5.70
C LYS A 103 -5.50 -8.63 5.46
N ILE A 104 -5.23 -7.63 6.30
CA ILE A 104 -5.82 -6.29 6.17
C ILE A 104 -5.47 -5.68 4.81
N TRP A 105 -4.18 -5.64 4.46
CA TRP A 105 -3.75 -5.09 3.17
C TRP A 105 -4.22 -5.92 1.99
N GLY A 106 -4.20 -7.24 2.08
CA GLY A 106 -4.68 -8.13 1.02
C GLY A 106 -6.15 -7.91 0.71
N ILE A 107 -6.99 -7.82 1.74
CA ILE A 107 -8.43 -7.54 1.58
C ILE A 107 -8.64 -6.17 0.95
N PHE A 108 -7.96 -5.13 1.42
CA PHE A 108 -8.15 -3.78 0.86
C PHE A 108 -7.63 -3.65 -0.58
N LEU A 109 -6.48 -4.23 -0.91
CA LEU A 109 -5.92 -4.16 -2.27
C LEU A 109 -6.72 -4.99 -3.27
N ILE A 110 -7.07 -6.23 -2.93
CA ILE A 110 -7.83 -7.10 -3.85
C ILE A 110 -9.29 -6.65 -3.89
N GLY A 111 -9.89 -6.38 -2.72
CA GLY A 111 -11.28 -5.97 -2.59
C GLY A 111 -11.58 -4.66 -3.31
N SER A 112 -10.73 -3.62 -3.15
CA SER A 112 -10.92 -2.35 -3.88
C SER A 112 -10.95 -2.55 -5.39
N TYR A 113 -10.07 -3.40 -5.94
CA TYR A 113 -10.05 -3.68 -7.38
C TYR A 113 -11.25 -4.49 -7.86
N VAL A 114 -11.75 -5.43 -7.06
CA VAL A 114 -13.00 -6.14 -7.36
C VAL A 114 -14.18 -5.14 -7.39
N PHE A 115 -14.28 -4.26 -6.39
CA PHE A 115 -15.31 -3.22 -6.36
C PHE A 115 -15.19 -2.23 -7.51
N ILE A 116 -13.97 -1.83 -7.88
CA ILE A 116 -13.73 -0.95 -9.04
C ILE A 116 -14.24 -1.60 -10.33
N ILE A 117 -13.95 -2.88 -10.56
CA ILE A 117 -14.39 -3.59 -11.76
C ILE A 117 -15.91 -3.68 -11.80
N LEU A 118 -16.54 -4.03 -10.67
CA LEU A 118 -18.00 -4.03 -10.56
C LEU A 118 -18.57 -2.63 -10.83
N TYR A 119 -18.00 -1.60 -10.22
CA TYR A 119 -18.43 -0.22 -10.40
C TYR A 119 -18.32 0.23 -11.86
N MET A 120 -17.20 -0.05 -12.54
CA MET A 120 -17.02 0.27 -13.95
C MET A 120 -18.07 -0.40 -14.86
N ASN A 121 -18.50 -1.62 -14.52
CA ASN A 121 -19.53 -2.34 -15.27
C ASN A 121 -20.96 -1.80 -15.02
N LEU A 122 -21.16 -1.10 -13.90
CA LEU A 122 -22.46 -0.53 -13.51
C LEU A 122 -22.65 0.92 -14.00
N ILE A 123 -21.58 1.63 -14.34
CA ILE A 123 -21.67 3.00 -14.87
C ILE A 123 -22.36 2.97 -16.24
N PRO A 124 -23.40 3.79 -16.46
CA PRO A 124 -24.07 3.86 -17.76
C PRO A 124 -23.12 4.39 -18.84
N MET A 125 -23.24 3.82 -20.04
CA MET A 125 -22.52 4.33 -21.21
C MET A 125 -23.12 5.67 -21.65
N GLY A 126 -22.26 6.67 -21.87
CA GLY A 126 -22.67 7.99 -22.32
C GLY A 126 -21.60 9.05 -22.03
N ASN A 127 -21.87 10.28 -22.41
CA ASN A 127 -20.95 11.41 -22.25
C ASN A 127 -21.68 12.64 -21.70
N ASN A 128 -22.34 12.48 -20.55
CA ASN A 128 -22.96 13.57 -19.79
C ASN A 128 -22.07 13.90 -18.58
N ASP A 129 -22.09 15.14 -18.11
CA ASP A 129 -21.32 15.64 -16.95
C ASP A 129 -21.50 14.77 -15.70
N GLN A 130 -22.71 14.24 -15.49
CA GLN A 130 -23.00 13.29 -14.41
C GLN A 130 -22.20 11.99 -14.54
N ILE A 131 -22.07 11.46 -15.76
CA ILE A 131 -21.32 10.23 -16.06
C ILE A 131 -19.82 10.49 -15.90
N VAL A 132 -19.33 11.64 -16.36
CA VAL A 132 -17.93 12.06 -16.16
C VAL A 132 -17.61 12.17 -14.66
N THR A 133 -18.53 12.71 -13.87
CA THR A 133 -18.37 12.80 -12.41
C THR A 133 -18.35 11.42 -11.76
N LEU A 134 -19.25 10.52 -12.15
CA LEU A 134 -19.27 9.12 -11.66
C LEU A 134 -17.95 8.39 -11.97
N TRP A 135 -17.38 8.61 -13.15
CA TRP A 135 -16.07 8.07 -13.52
C TRP A 135 -14.93 8.59 -12.63
N ARG A 136 -14.99 9.85 -12.21
CA ARG A 136 -14.02 10.42 -11.25
C ARG A 136 -14.21 9.89 -9.83
N CYS A 137 -15.45 9.71 -9.39
CA CYS A 137 -15.75 9.15 -8.06
C CYS A 137 -15.18 7.73 -7.87
N LYS A 138 -14.90 7.00 -8.95
CA LYS A 138 -14.16 5.74 -8.90
C LYS A 138 -12.82 5.84 -8.16
N GLU A 139 -12.13 6.98 -8.25
CA GLU A 139 -10.86 7.21 -7.54
C GLU A 139 -11.01 7.02 -6.02
N LEU A 140 -12.19 7.36 -5.47
CA LEU A 140 -12.50 7.19 -4.06
C LEU A 140 -12.57 5.72 -3.65
N LEU A 141 -13.08 4.86 -4.53
CA LEU A 141 -13.11 3.40 -4.31
C LEU A 141 -11.71 2.79 -4.29
N GLU A 142 -10.74 3.41 -4.95
CA GLU A 142 -9.33 3.01 -4.89
C GLU A 142 -8.69 3.47 -3.58
N ILE A 143 -8.80 4.78 -3.28
CA ILE A 143 -7.95 5.42 -2.26
C ILE A 143 -8.48 5.31 -0.83
N LEU A 144 -9.80 5.27 -0.63
CA LEU A 144 -10.37 5.27 0.71
C LEU A 144 -10.01 3.99 1.49
N PRO A 145 -10.07 2.78 0.89
CA PRO A 145 -9.52 1.57 1.49
C PRO A 145 -8.03 1.66 1.81
N ILE A 146 -7.24 2.31 0.94
CA ILE A 146 -5.79 2.47 1.13
C ILE A 146 -5.51 3.39 2.32
N ILE A 147 -6.21 4.52 2.44
CA ILE A 147 -6.08 5.45 3.57
C ILE A 147 -6.41 4.71 4.88
N PHE A 148 -7.50 3.94 4.90
CA PHE A 148 -7.87 3.15 6.06
C PHE A 148 -6.79 2.10 6.41
N ALA A 149 -6.25 1.41 5.40
CA ALA A 149 -5.16 0.46 5.58
C ALA A 149 -3.89 1.11 6.16
N LEU A 150 -3.56 2.33 5.74
CA LEU A 150 -2.44 3.11 6.28
C LEU A 150 -2.65 3.49 7.74
N PHE A 151 -3.86 3.93 8.11
CA PHE A 151 -4.21 4.19 9.52
C PHE A 151 -4.11 2.92 10.38
N MET A 152 -4.68 1.81 9.91
CA MET A 152 -4.58 0.52 10.59
C MET A 152 -3.11 0.08 10.75
N THR A 153 -2.27 0.35 9.74
CA THR A 153 -0.83 0.08 9.81
C THR A 153 -0.15 0.92 10.88
N GLY A 154 -0.47 2.22 10.98
CA GLY A 154 0.06 3.09 12.03
C GLY A 154 -0.35 2.65 13.43
N ILE A 155 -1.61 2.24 13.61
CA ILE A 155 -2.15 1.73 14.88
C ILE A 155 -1.49 0.40 15.27
N LEU A 156 -1.46 -0.58 14.35
CA LEU A 156 -0.88 -1.91 14.60
C LEU A 156 0.62 -1.85 14.91
N THR A 157 1.33 -0.95 14.26
CA THR A 157 2.77 -0.76 14.49
C THR A 157 3.06 0.12 15.69
N GLN A 158 2.04 0.77 16.27
CA GLN A 158 2.14 1.79 17.32
C GLN A 158 3.08 2.96 16.95
N ARG A 159 3.27 3.22 15.65
CA ARG A 159 4.19 4.27 15.16
C ARG A 159 3.42 5.51 14.76
N LYS A 160 3.47 6.52 15.63
CA LYS A 160 2.83 7.84 15.42
C LYS A 160 3.19 8.46 14.06
N LEU A 161 4.42 8.29 13.58
CA LEU A 161 4.87 8.83 12.30
C LEU A 161 4.02 8.34 11.13
N ILE A 162 3.70 7.04 11.06
CA ILE A 162 2.88 6.47 9.98
C ILE A 162 1.47 7.05 10.03
N THR A 163 0.87 7.12 11.23
CA THR A 163 -0.47 7.68 11.44
C THR A 163 -0.54 9.17 11.05
N ILE A 164 0.48 9.96 11.41
CA ILE A 164 0.56 11.37 11.05
C ILE A 164 0.70 11.54 9.53
N CYS A 165 1.60 10.77 8.89
CA CYS A 165 1.74 10.81 7.43
C CYS A 165 0.43 10.41 6.72
N ALA A 166 -0.28 9.40 7.21
CA ALA A 166 -1.57 8.98 6.68
C ALA A 166 -2.63 10.09 6.80
N ALA A 167 -2.67 10.80 7.94
CA ALA A 167 -3.56 11.93 8.16
C ALA A 167 -3.23 13.15 7.29
N CYS A 168 -1.94 13.51 7.18
CA CYS A 168 -1.52 14.59 6.29
C CYS A 168 -1.87 14.26 4.83
N TYR A 169 -1.63 13.02 4.41
CA TYR A 169 -1.97 12.59 3.05
C TYR A 169 -3.48 12.56 2.81
N SER A 170 -4.31 12.12 3.77
CA SER A 170 -5.76 12.09 3.58
C SER A 170 -6.33 13.50 3.40
N VAL A 171 -5.87 14.47 4.20
CA VAL A 171 -6.26 15.89 4.04
C VAL A 171 -5.81 16.44 2.69
N LEU A 172 -4.54 16.21 2.31
CA LEU A 172 -4.00 16.65 1.03
C LEU A 172 -4.77 16.02 -0.15
N TYR A 173 -5.08 14.73 -0.07
CA TYR A 173 -5.84 14.03 -1.10
C TYR A 173 -7.24 14.62 -1.24
N LEU A 174 -7.95 14.88 -0.13
CA LEU A 174 -9.28 15.50 -0.19
C LEU A 174 -9.23 16.89 -0.84
N ILE A 175 -8.23 17.71 -0.51
CA ILE A 175 -8.04 19.02 -1.16
C ILE A 175 -7.83 18.86 -2.67
N LEU A 176 -6.97 17.92 -3.08
CA LEU A 176 -6.70 17.65 -4.50
C LEU A 176 -7.94 17.13 -5.23
N PHE A 177 -8.69 16.22 -4.62
CA PHE A 177 -9.90 15.65 -5.17
C PHE A 177 -11.01 16.71 -5.34
N MET A 178 -11.24 17.53 -4.32
CA MET A 178 -12.23 18.62 -4.36
C MET A 178 -11.85 19.74 -5.33
N SER A 179 -10.55 19.98 -5.54
CA SER A 179 -10.08 21.01 -6.47
C SER A 179 -10.37 20.68 -7.93
N MET A 180 -10.65 19.41 -8.28
CA MET A 180 -10.95 18.94 -9.64
C MET A 180 -9.93 19.39 -10.71
N LYS A 181 -8.70 19.70 -10.28
CA LYS A 181 -7.64 20.17 -11.16
C LYS A 181 -7.11 19.02 -11.99
N GLU A 182 -6.96 19.28 -13.28
CA GLU A 182 -6.33 18.37 -14.21
C GLU A 182 -4.95 18.89 -14.60
N MET A 183 -4.05 17.96 -14.87
CA MET A 183 -2.71 18.22 -15.38
C MET A 183 -2.50 17.43 -16.69
N PRO A 184 -1.71 17.96 -17.63
CA PRO A 184 -1.33 17.21 -18.82
C PRO A 184 -0.45 16.02 -18.43
N PHE A 185 -0.82 14.84 -18.91
CA PHE A 185 -0.15 13.56 -18.66
C PHE A 185 0.00 12.79 -19.98
N GLY A 186 1.10 12.04 -20.12
CA GLY A 186 1.41 11.37 -21.39
C GLY A 186 1.66 12.35 -22.54
N THR A 187 2.41 13.43 -22.31
CA THR A 187 2.80 14.41 -23.34
C THR A 187 3.75 13.86 -24.41
N ILE A 188 4.31 12.66 -24.17
CA ILE A 188 5.09 11.93 -25.16
C ILE A 188 4.12 11.49 -26.26
N GLY A 189 4.21 12.11 -27.44
CA GLY A 189 3.41 11.74 -28.62
C GLY A 189 2.26 12.68 -29.01
N GLY A 190 2.07 13.85 -28.38
CA GLY A 190 1.10 14.85 -28.85
C GLY A 190 0.38 15.65 -27.75
N LYS A 191 -0.84 16.15 -28.06
CA LYS A 191 -1.68 16.92 -27.11
C LYS A 191 -1.87 16.10 -25.83
N GLY A 192 -1.29 16.58 -24.72
CA GLY A 192 -1.28 15.86 -23.45
C GLY A 192 -2.67 15.44 -23.01
N THR A 193 -2.81 14.18 -22.63
CA THR A 193 -4.06 13.66 -22.07
C THR A 193 -4.22 14.24 -20.68
N LEU A 194 -5.34 14.88 -20.39
CA LEU A 194 -5.58 15.42 -19.06
C LEU A 194 -5.85 14.29 -18.07
N ILE A 195 -5.16 14.33 -16.93
CA ILE A 195 -5.42 13.47 -15.76
C ILE A 195 -5.70 14.34 -14.55
N SER A 196 -6.56 13.88 -13.66
CA SER A 196 -6.73 14.51 -12.35
C SER A 196 -5.42 14.48 -11.55
N VAL A 197 -5.10 15.60 -10.89
CA VAL A 197 -3.94 15.68 -9.98
C VAL A 197 -4.13 14.71 -8.80
N SER A 198 -5.38 14.46 -8.39
CA SER A 198 -5.72 13.45 -7.37
C SER A 198 -5.29 12.05 -7.79
N SER A 199 -5.61 11.61 -9.01
CA SER A 199 -5.18 10.29 -9.51
C SER A 199 -3.66 10.16 -9.57
N PHE A 200 -2.96 11.22 -9.99
CA PHE A 200 -1.49 11.22 -9.98
C PHE A 200 -0.92 11.06 -8.56
N SER A 201 -1.51 11.74 -7.57
CA SER A 201 -1.08 11.63 -6.17
C SER A 201 -1.23 10.22 -5.60
N ILE A 202 -2.32 9.52 -5.96
CA ILE A 202 -2.54 8.12 -5.59
C ILE A 202 -1.39 7.24 -6.09
N ARG A 203 -0.98 7.43 -7.36
CA ARG A 203 0.13 6.66 -7.94
C ARG A 203 1.43 6.88 -7.20
N VAL A 204 1.74 8.14 -6.87
CA VAL A 204 2.95 8.49 -6.13
C VAL A 204 2.98 7.79 -4.78
N VAL A 205 1.88 7.82 -4.03
CA VAL A 205 1.79 7.15 -2.73
C VAL A 205 1.84 5.63 -2.86
N MET A 206 1.13 5.06 -3.83
CA MET A 206 1.11 3.61 -4.02
C MET A 206 2.45 3.03 -4.49
N ILE A 207 3.25 3.81 -5.22
CA ILE A 207 4.60 3.40 -5.64
C ILE A 207 5.59 3.73 -4.53
N PHE A 208 5.84 5.03 -4.31
CA PHE A 208 6.91 5.48 -3.43
C PHE A 208 6.56 5.33 -1.95
N GLY A 209 5.32 5.62 -1.57
CA GLY A 209 4.86 5.45 -0.19
C GLY A 209 4.93 4.00 0.27
N MET A 210 4.51 3.05 -0.57
CA MET A 210 4.58 1.61 -0.24
C MET A 210 6.02 1.11 -0.18
N VAL A 211 6.89 1.53 -1.10
CA VAL A 211 8.33 1.19 -1.04
C VAL A 211 8.97 1.79 0.22
N ALA A 212 8.70 3.06 0.53
CA ALA A 212 9.23 3.73 1.71
C ALA A 212 8.75 3.06 3.00
N LEU A 213 7.47 2.69 3.07
CA LEU A 213 6.89 1.96 4.22
C LEU A 213 7.55 0.59 4.40
N GLY A 214 7.76 -0.15 3.31
CA GLY A 214 8.50 -1.41 3.35
C GLY A 214 9.95 -1.23 3.81
N LEU A 215 10.67 -0.25 3.28
CA LEU A 215 12.04 0.06 3.72
C LEU A 215 12.08 0.47 5.20
N PHE A 216 11.11 1.25 5.65
CA PHE A 216 11.00 1.67 7.05
C PHE A 216 10.84 0.48 8.00
N PHE A 217 9.99 -0.50 7.67
CA PHE A 217 9.89 -1.74 8.44
C PHE A 217 11.17 -2.58 8.42
N ARG A 218 11.87 -2.61 7.28
CA ARG A 218 13.15 -3.32 7.15
C ARG A 218 14.26 -2.69 8.01
N ILE A 219 14.36 -1.36 8.01
CA ILE A 219 15.35 -0.60 8.80
C ILE A 219 15.04 -0.69 10.30
N GLY A 220 13.75 -0.59 10.67
CA GLY A 220 13.31 -0.72 12.05
C GLY A 220 13.78 -2.03 12.70
N ALA A 221 13.76 -3.14 11.96
CA ALA A 221 14.28 -4.41 12.45
C ALA A 221 15.80 -4.50 12.49
N LYS A 222 16.53 -3.84 11.59
CA LYS A 222 18.01 -3.76 11.69
C LYS A 222 18.45 -3.01 12.95
N ASN A 223 17.71 -1.98 13.34
CA ASN A 223 18.03 -1.14 14.50
C ASN A 223 17.57 -1.73 15.84
N HIS A 224 16.60 -2.66 15.84
CA HIS A 224 16.03 -3.23 17.07
C HIS A 224 16.25 -4.74 17.23
N GLY A 225 16.56 -5.46 16.15
CA GLY A 225 16.70 -6.92 16.11
C GLY A 225 18.10 -7.47 16.38
N ASN A 226 19.07 -6.63 16.79
CA ASN A 226 20.45 -7.09 16.98
C ASN A 226 21.14 -6.58 18.25
N LYS A 227 20.40 -6.45 19.37
CA LYS A 227 21.02 -6.03 20.66
C LYS A 227 21.16 -7.12 21.72
N TYR A 228 20.49 -8.26 21.61
CA TYR A 228 20.66 -9.35 22.59
C TYR A 228 20.70 -10.71 21.90
N ASN A 229 21.92 -11.10 21.55
CA ASN A 229 22.28 -12.49 21.30
C ASN A 229 22.03 -13.25 22.61
N THR A 230 20.93 -13.99 22.72
CA THR A 230 20.53 -14.76 23.91
C THR A 230 21.43 -15.97 24.20
N ARG A 231 22.63 -16.04 23.60
CA ARG A 231 23.63 -17.09 23.87
C ARG A 231 24.33 -16.97 25.22
N SER A 232 24.17 -15.89 25.98
CA SER A 232 24.87 -15.71 27.26
C SER A 232 24.14 -16.24 28.49
N PHE A 233 22.88 -16.66 28.40
CA PHE A 233 22.12 -17.15 29.56
C PHE A 233 22.17 -18.68 29.73
N SER A 234 22.91 -19.42 28.90
CA SER A 234 22.98 -20.90 28.99
C SER A 234 24.23 -21.45 29.68
N ASN A 235 25.12 -20.61 30.22
CA ASN A 235 26.39 -21.05 30.79
C ASN A 235 26.60 -20.68 32.27
N GLU A 236 25.55 -20.31 32.99
CA GLU A 236 25.58 -20.20 34.45
C GLU A 236 24.49 -21.08 35.06
N ALA A 237 24.76 -22.39 35.05
CA ALA A 237 24.11 -23.40 35.88
C ALA A 237 25.14 -24.48 36.23
#